data_AF-A0A953X3V2-F1
#
_entry.id   AF-A0A953X3V2-F1
#
_cell.length_a   1.000
_cell.length_b   1.000
_cell.length_c   1.000
_cell.angle_alpha   90.00
_cell.angle_beta   90.00
_cell.angle_gamma   90.00
#
_symmetry.space_group_name_H-M   'P 1'
#
loop_
_entity.id
_entity.type
_entity.pdbx_description
1 polymer ?
#
loop_
_entity_poly.entity_id
_entity_poly.type
_entity_poly.pdbx_seq_one_letter_code
_entity_poly.pdbx_strand_id
1 'polypeptide(L)'
;MANVIVLGTGDPILAAGRRVYMSSFPAPISEDIWTRKYRFGSEAGVEDTWRRVARAVASVEGDDAGLWEQRFVDLLSGFRFLPGGRILANAGTARSATLLNCFVMGEVHDSIDGLFSALRESAITLQEG
;
A
#
# COMPACT_ATOMS: atom_id res chain seq x y z
N MET A 1 -5.32 -7.18 13.43
CA MET A 1 -5.83 -5.78 13.45
C MET A 1 -5.11 -5.01 12.37
N ALA A 2 -5.81 -4.56 11.33
CA ALA A 2 -5.24 -3.70 10.31
C ALA A 2 -5.29 -2.24 10.81
N ASN A 3 -4.15 -1.57 10.85
CA ASN A 3 -4.11 -0.13 11.13
C ASN A 3 -4.65 0.61 9.91
N VAL A 4 -5.92 0.98 9.99
CA VAL A 4 -6.61 1.81 9.01
C VAL A 4 -6.38 3.28 9.39
N ILE A 5 -5.57 3.99 8.61
CA ILE A 5 -5.47 5.45 8.71
C ILE A 5 -6.50 6.03 7.74
N VAL A 6 -7.57 6.62 8.28
CA VAL A 6 -8.52 7.46 7.53
C VAL A 6 -7.94 8.87 7.52
N LEU A 7 -7.49 9.37 6.37
CA LEU A 7 -7.10 10.77 6.23
C LEU A 7 -8.33 11.59 5.87
N GLY A 8 -8.63 12.60 6.69
CA GLY A 8 -9.71 13.55 6.47
C GLY A 8 -9.55 14.29 5.15
N THR A 9 -10.68 14.57 4.50
CA THR A 9 -10.79 15.20 3.18
C THR A 9 -10.07 16.55 3.14
N GLY A 10 -8.99 16.63 2.36
CA GLY A 10 -8.42 17.91 1.94
C GLY A 10 -9.30 18.51 0.86
N ASP A 11 -10.13 19.50 1.21
CA ASP A 11 -10.89 20.28 0.24
C ASP A 11 -9.95 20.98 -0.76
N PRO A 12 -10.36 21.13 -2.03
CA PRO A 12 -9.53 21.81 -3.03
C PRO A 12 -9.43 23.31 -2.75
N ILE A 13 -8.20 23.82 -2.65
CA ILE A 13 -7.93 25.27 -2.59
C ILE A 13 -8.10 25.86 -4.00
N LEU A 14 -9.18 26.61 -4.22
CA LEU A 14 -9.37 27.43 -5.41
C LEU A 14 -8.38 28.60 -5.42
N ALA A 15 -7.26 28.47 -6.15
CA ALA A 15 -6.37 29.58 -6.46
C ALA A 15 -6.46 29.98 -7.94
N ALA A 16 -7.12 31.11 -8.20
CA ALA A 16 -6.90 31.98 -9.35
C ALA A 16 -6.86 31.35 -10.77
N GLY A 17 -7.88 30.59 -11.16
CA GLY A 17 -8.27 30.44 -12.57
C GLY A 17 -7.27 29.77 -13.54
N ARG A 18 -6.19 29.16 -13.03
CA ARG A 18 -5.33 28.27 -13.83
C ARG A 18 -5.57 26.85 -13.38
N ARG A 19 -5.87 25.96 -14.34
CA ARG A 19 -5.79 24.51 -14.12
C ARG A 19 -4.32 24.15 -13.97
N VAL A 20 -3.76 24.43 -12.80
CA VAL A 20 -2.51 23.81 -12.37
C VAL A 20 -2.86 22.33 -12.22
N TYR A 21 -2.10 21.44 -12.85
CA TYR A 21 -2.10 20.03 -12.44
C TYR A 21 -1.54 20.02 -11.02
N MET A 22 -2.39 20.33 -10.05
CA MET A 22 -2.10 20.15 -8.63
C MET A 22 -1.89 18.67 -8.49
N SER A 23 -0.65 18.31 -8.15
CA SER A 23 -0.33 17.02 -7.55
C SER A 23 -1.48 16.58 -6.67
N SER A 24 -1.99 15.34 -6.84
CA SER A 24 -3.05 14.81 -5.98
C SER A 24 -2.63 14.83 -4.51
N PHE A 25 -1.33 14.98 -4.22
CA PHE A 25 -0.80 15.00 -2.87
C PHE A 25 -0.96 16.36 -2.19
N PRO A 26 -1.40 16.39 -0.91
CA PRO A 26 -1.48 17.63 -0.13
C PRO A 26 -0.13 18.30 0.14
N ALA A 27 0.97 17.55 0.06
CA ALA A 27 2.31 18.04 0.36
C ALA A 27 3.35 17.45 -0.62
N PRO A 28 4.36 18.23 -1.06
CA PRO A 28 5.40 17.75 -1.98
C PRO A 28 6.17 16.53 -1.48
N ILE A 29 6.39 16.43 -0.16
CA ILE A 29 7.08 15.28 0.44
C ILE A 29 6.27 13.98 0.28
N SER A 30 4.95 14.05 0.26
CA SER A 30 4.09 12.88 0.09
C SER A 30 4.19 12.32 -1.33
N GLU A 31 4.29 13.21 -2.32
CA GLU A 31 4.52 12.83 -3.72
C GLU A 31 5.91 12.22 -3.92
N ASP A 32 6.92 12.77 -3.28
CA ASP A 32 8.28 12.24 -3.30
C ASP A 32 8.35 10.84 -2.65
N ILE A 33 7.73 10.67 -1.48
CA ILE A 33 7.62 9.37 -0.80
C ILE A 33 6.89 8.37 -1.71
N TRP A 34 5.74 8.74 -2.29
CA TRP A 34 5.02 7.88 -3.21
C TRP A 34 5.88 7.47 -4.40
N THR A 35 6.55 8.43 -5.03
CA THR A 35 7.41 8.19 -6.19
C THR A 35 8.52 7.19 -5.87
N ARG A 36 9.16 7.31 -4.70
CA ARG A 36 10.29 6.46 -4.33
C ARG A 36 9.89 5.10 -3.75
N LYS A 37 8.74 5.01 -3.07
CA LYS A 37 8.37 3.84 -2.25
C LYS A 37 7.20 3.03 -2.82
N TYR A 38 6.24 3.67 -3.48
CA TYR A 38 4.95 3.03 -3.80
C TYR A 38 4.64 2.99 -5.30
N ARG A 39 5.18 3.93 -6.08
CA ARG A 39 5.05 3.96 -7.53
C ARG A 39 5.70 2.72 -8.14
N PHE A 40 4.99 2.03 -9.03
CA PHE A 40 5.48 0.87 -9.73
C PHE A 40 5.48 1.08 -11.25
N GLY A 41 6.59 0.76 -11.91
CA GLY A 41 6.73 0.91 -13.35
C GLY A 41 6.50 2.36 -13.81
N SER A 42 5.63 2.52 -14.81
CA SER A 42 5.34 3.80 -15.46
C SER A 42 4.03 4.45 -14.99
N GLU A 43 3.53 4.14 -13.80
CA GLU A 43 2.33 4.79 -13.22
C GLU A 43 2.45 6.30 -13.32
N ALA A 44 1.51 6.99 -13.95
CA ALA A 44 1.62 8.43 -14.21
C ALA A 44 1.28 9.25 -12.95
N GLY A 45 0.43 8.70 -12.08
CA GLY A 45 0.05 9.33 -10.82
C GLY A 45 -0.50 8.32 -9.82
N VAL A 46 -0.82 8.80 -8.62
CA VAL A 46 -1.31 7.97 -7.51
C VAL A 46 -2.62 7.24 -7.85
N GLU A 47 -3.44 7.79 -8.75
CA GLU A 47 -4.67 7.15 -9.21
C GLU A 47 -4.41 5.82 -9.94
N ASP A 48 -3.28 5.70 -10.65
CA ASP A 48 -2.89 4.42 -11.26
C ASP A 48 -2.49 3.40 -10.18
N THR A 49 -1.85 3.85 -9.11
CA THR A 49 -1.57 3.01 -7.93
C THR A 49 -2.87 2.52 -7.30
N TRP A 50 -3.89 3.37 -7.15
CA TRP A 50 -5.19 2.94 -6.62
C TRP A 50 -5.84 1.87 -7.50
N ARG A 51 -5.86 2.05 -8.82
CA ARG A 51 -6.41 1.04 -9.74
C ARG A 51 -5.64 -0.27 -9.67
N ARG A 52 -4.31 -0.23 -9.64
CA ARG A 52 -3.48 -1.44 -9.50
C ARG A 52 -3.82 -2.19 -8.20
N VAL A 53 -3.81 -1.48 -7.07
CA VAL A 53 -4.07 -2.09 -5.75
C VAL A 53 -5.49 -2.63 -5.70
N ALA A 54 -6.50 -1.85 -6.10
CA ALA A 54 -7.90 -2.24 -6.12
C ALA A 54 -8.15 -3.49 -6.96
N ARG A 55 -7.61 -3.52 -8.19
CA ARG A 55 -7.70 -4.70 -9.07
C ARG A 55 -7.07 -5.93 -8.44
N ALA A 56 -5.88 -5.78 -7.87
CA ALA A 56 -5.15 -6.89 -7.27
C ALA A 56 -5.94 -7.50 -6.11
N VAL A 57 -6.45 -6.67 -5.20
CA VAL A 57 -7.20 -7.16 -4.04
C VAL A 57 -8.60 -7.66 -4.41
N ALA A 58 -9.24 -7.11 -5.44
CA ALA A 58 -10.54 -7.58 -5.91
C ALA A 58 -10.48 -8.91 -6.67
N SER A 59 -9.30 -9.30 -7.17
CA SER A 59 -9.14 -10.50 -8.01
C SER A 59 -9.56 -11.82 -7.33
N VAL A 60 -9.57 -11.85 -5.99
CA VAL A 60 -9.96 -13.04 -5.21
C VAL A 60 -11.48 -13.20 -5.06
N GLU A 61 -12.27 -12.22 -5.50
CA GLU A 61 -13.72 -12.18 -5.32
C GLU A 61 -14.50 -12.89 -6.46
N GLY A 62 -13.81 -13.50 -7.42
CA GLY A 62 -14.43 -14.26 -8.51
C GLY A 62 -15.28 -13.39 -9.43
N ASP A 63 -16.54 -13.79 -9.64
CA ASP A 63 -17.48 -13.09 -10.55
C ASP A 63 -17.77 -11.65 -10.11
N ASP A 64 -17.66 -11.35 -8.80
CA ASP A 64 -17.87 -10.01 -8.25
C ASP A 64 -16.62 -9.12 -8.30
N ALA A 65 -15.51 -9.59 -8.87
CA ALA A 65 -14.24 -8.84 -8.90
C ALA A 65 -14.39 -7.44 -9.50
N GLY A 66 -15.18 -7.26 -10.57
CA GLY A 66 -15.41 -5.94 -11.16
C GLY A 66 -16.17 -4.98 -10.24
N LEU A 67 -17.15 -5.50 -9.48
CA LEU A 67 -17.89 -4.72 -8.49
C LEU A 67 -16.97 -4.28 -7.34
N TRP A 68 -16.13 -5.18 -6.85
CA TRP A 68 -15.20 -4.88 -5.76
C TRP A 68 -14.03 -3.98 -6.20
N GLU A 69 -13.50 -4.13 -7.42
CA GLU A 69 -12.48 -3.22 -7.97
C GLU A 69 -12.99 -1.78 -7.95
N GLN A 70 -14.22 -1.55 -8.44
CA GLN A 70 -14.85 -0.23 -8.42
C GLN A 70 -14.95 0.32 -6.98
N ARG A 71 -15.46 -0.48 -6.04
CA ARG A 71 -15.62 -0.07 -4.63
C ARG A 71 -14.28 0.23 -3.96
N PHE A 72 -13.24 -0.55 -4.25
CA PHE A 72 -11.92 -0.32 -3.69
C PHE A 72 -11.22 0.88 -4.32
N VAL A 73 -11.36 1.13 -5.62
CA VAL A 73 -10.89 2.38 -6.23
C VAL A 73 -11.53 3.56 -5.55
N ASP A 74 -12.86 3.55 -5.41
CA ASP A 74 -13.58 4.61 -4.71
C ASP A 74 -13.02 4.79 -3.29
N LEU A 75 -12.91 3.71 -2.50
CA LEU A 75 -12.40 3.76 -1.13
C LEU A 75 -10.99 4.37 -1.04
N LEU A 76 -10.11 4.12 -2.00
CA LEU A 76 -8.73 4.63 -2.04
C LEU A 76 -8.64 6.07 -2.56
N SER A 77 -9.52 6.45 -3.50
CA SER A 77 -9.53 7.76 -4.13
C SER A 77 -9.66 8.89 -3.12
N GLY A 78 -8.93 9.98 -3.37
CA GLY A 78 -8.89 11.13 -2.47
C GLY A 78 -8.31 10.83 -1.08
N PHE A 79 -7.51 9.76 -0.94
CA PHE A 79 -6.88 9.35 0.31
C PHE A 79 -7.86 9.00 1.45
N ARG A 80 -9.12 8.66 1.12
CA ARG A 80 -10.15 8.30 2.12
C ARG A 80 -9.75 7.10 2.96
N PHE A 81 -8.99 6.18 2.38
CA PHE A 81 -8.40 5.02 3.04
C PHE A 81 -6.99 4.78 2.51
N LEU A 82 -6.05 4.50 3.42
CA LEU A 82 -4.72 4.05 3.07
C LEU A 82 -4.46 2.66 3.66
N PRO A 83 -4.27 1.62 2.81
CA PRO A 83 -3.83 0.33 3.28
C PRO A 83 -2.36 0.39 3.73
N GLY A 84 -1.92 -0.65 4.44
CA GLY A 84 -0.54 -0.73 4.92
C GLY A 84 0.49 -0.63 3.78
N GLY A 85 1.65 -0.08 4.08
CA GLY A 85 2.67 0.27 3.07
C GLY A 85 3.06 -0.88 2.14
N ARG A 86 3.19 -2.12 2.66
CA ARG A 86 3.48 -3.29 1.80
C ARG A 86 2.36 -3.62 0.81
N ILE A 87 1.11 -3.38 1.17
CA ILE A 87 -0.02 -3.57 0.25
C ILE A 87 0.09 -2.56 -0.90
N LEU A 88 0.33 -1.29 -0.58
CA LEU A 88 0.53 -0.23 -1.59
C LEU A 88 1.71 -0.51 -2.52
N ALA A 89 2.84 -0.91 -1.93
CA ALA A 89 4.08 -1.13 -2.66
C ALA A 89 4.06 -2.38 -3.56
N ASN A 90 3.36 -3.44 -3.15
CA ASN A 90 3.55 -4.77 -3.75
C ASN A 90 2.30 -5.36 -4.41
N ALA A 91 1.08 -4.97 -4.01
CA ALA A 91 -0.13 -5.54 -4.61
C ALA A 91 -0.21 -5.25 -6.12
N GLY A 92 -0.45 -6.28 -6.92
CA GLY A 92 -0.54 -6.17 -8.38
C GLY A 92 0.78 -5.84 -9.08
N THR A 93 1.93 -5.97 -8.40
CA THR A 93 3.26 -5.83 -9.00
C THR A 93 3.87 -7.20 -9.30
N ALA A 94 4.95 -7.23 -10.07
CA ALA A 94 5.74 -8.45 -10.30
C ALA A 94 6.78 -8.72 -9.19
N ARG A 95 6.76 -7.98 -8.07
CA ARG A 95 7.70 -8.16 -6.97
C ARG A 95 7.35 -9.43 -6.19
N SER A 96 8.35 -10.25 -5.90
CA SER A 96 8.23 -11.34 -4.92
C SER A 96 8.38 -10.74 -3.52
N ALA A 97 7.27 -10.32 -2.93
CA ALA A 97 7.22 -9.75 -1.59
C ALA A 97 5.85 -10.00 -0.96
N THR A 98 5.79 -10.05 0.37
CA THR A 98 4.54 -10.23 1.11
C THR A 98 3.71 -8.94 1.16
N LEU A 99 2.38 -9.08 1.22
CA LEU A 99 1.46 -7.97 1.48
C LEU A 99 1.22 -7.75 2.99
N LEU A 100 1.66 -8.68 3.84
CA LEU A 100 1.47 -8.62 5.28
C LEU A 100 2.53 -7.71 5.92
N ASN A 101 2.08 -6.82 6.82
CA ASN A 101 2.97 -5.90 7.55
C ASN A 101 3.32 -6.40 8.95
N CYS A 102 2.50 -7.24 9.55
CA CYS A 102 2.63 -7.65 10.95
C CYS A 102 2.80 -9.17 11.02
N PHE A 103 3.84 -9.60 11.73
CA PHE A 103 4.17 -11.01 11.95
C PHE A 103 4.34 -11.24 13.44
N VAL A 104 3.94 -12.43 13.87
CA VAL A 104 4.25 -12.95 15.20
C VAL A 104 5.19 -14.12 14.96
N MET A 105 6.36 -14.06 15.59
CA MET A 105 7.35 -15.13 15.47
C MET A 105 6.86 -16.38 16.19
N GLY A 106 7.39 -17.54 15.77
CA GLY A 106 7.18 -18.79 16.47
C GLY A 106 7.74 -18.78 17.90
N GLU A 107 7.56 -19.89 18.61
CA GLU A 107 8.13 -20.07 19.93
C GLU A 107 9.66 -19.95 19.88
N VAL A 108 10.23 -19.14 20.78
CA VAL A 108 11.68 -19.04 20.95
C VAL A 108 12.09 -20.02 22.03
N HIS A 109 12.70 -21.13 21.63
CA HIS A 109 13.22 -22.11 22.59
C HIS A 109 14.40 -21.55 23.38
N ASP A 110 14.47 -21.87 24.67
CA ASP A 110 15.53 -21.42 25.59
C ASP A 110 16.85 -22.19 25.36
N SER A 111 17.46 -21.92 24.21
CA SER A 111 18.76 -22.45 23.79
C SER A 111 19.38 -21.52 22.75
N ILE A 112 20.71 -21.61 22.58
CA ILE A 112 21.41 -20.82 21.56
C ILE A 112 20.91 -21.17 20.15
N ASP A 113 20.70 -22.45 19.85
CA ASP A 113 20.16 -22.88 18.56
C ASP A 113 18.73 -22.38 18.33
N GLY A 114 17.90 -22.39 19.37
CA GLY A 114 16.54 -21.82 19.36
C GLY A 114 16.55 -20.32 19.05
N LEU A 115 17.43 -19.56 19.71
CA LEU A 115 17.61 -18.13 19.45
C LEU A 115 18.02 -17.85 18.00
N PHE A 116 19.06 -18.52 17.50
CA PHE A 116 19.54 -18.29 16.14
C PHE A 116 18.53 -18.72 15.06
N SER A 117 17.73 -19.75 15.34
CA SER A 117 16.63 -20.15 14.46
C SER A 117 15.56 -19.06 14.36
N ALA A 118 15.11 -18.52 15.50
CA ALA A 118 14.14 -17.42 15.53
C ALA A 118 14.68 -16.14 14.87
N LEU A 119 15.97 -15.82 15.07
CA LEU A 119 16.62 -14.70 14.40
C LEU A 119 16.64 -14.88 12.88
N ARG A 120 16.96 -16.09 12.39
CA ARG A 120 16.95 -16.40 10.96
C ARG A 120 15.56 -16.21 10.35
N GLU A 121 14.52 -16.73 10.99
CA GLU A 121 13.14 -16.57 10.52
C GLU A 121 12.70 -15.10 10.52
N SER A 122 13.07 -14.34 11.55
CA SER A 122 12.79 -12.90 11.64
C SER A 122 13.48 -12.13 10.50
N ALA A 123 14.73 -12.48 10.19
CA ALA A 123 15.49 -11.86 9.11
C ALA A 123 14.85 -12.14 7.74
N ILE A 124 14.42 -13.37 7.47
CA ILE A 124 13.69 -13.71 6.24
C ILE A 124 12.39 -12.89 6.14
N THR A 125 11.63 -12.80 7.23
CA THR A 125 10.39 -12.02 7.29
C THR A 125 10.60 -10.52 7.00
N LEU A 126 11.73 -9.97 7.46
CA LEU A 126 12.13 -8.59 7.16
C LEU A 126 12.57 -8.39 5.71
N GLN A 127 13.22 -9.41 5.12
CA GLN A 127 13.69 -9.38 3.74
C GLN A 127 12.55 -9.41 2.71
N GLU A 128 11.49 -10.18 2.97
CA GLU A 128 10.31 -10.32 2.07
C GLU A 128 9.41 -9.09 2.05
N GLY A 129 9.90 -7.97 2.57
CA GLY A 129 9.13 -6.83 3.06
C GLY A 129 9.18 -5.53 2.29
#